data_AF-A0A2V8KN96-F1
#
_entry.id   AF-A0A2V8KN96-F1
#
_cell.length_a   1.000
_cell.length_b   1.000
_cell.length_c   1.000
_cell.angle_alpha   90.00
_cell.angle_beta   90.00
_cell.angle_gamma   90.00
#
_symmetry.space_group_name_H-M   'P 1'
#
loop_
_entity.id
_entity.type
_entity.pdbx_description
1 polymer ?
#
loop_
_entity_poly.entity_id
_entity_poly.type
_entity_poly.pdbx_seq_one_letter_code
_entity_poly.pdbx_strand_id
1 'polypeptide(L)'
;MGNPTFQRWADLLIGRAGCAAFTGTGTCSPTNPGNTNGTAGSSITGGVGGTISTGTSIPYDWRITDLDAFVQDDFKFNSRLTLNLGVRWEYDGWAKEKKGYFTNIWPSLLSKVPNPGSGCVINGGSIGLGAAGTGCSLVGYVVPGNYKSTPPDGIYRNTIDNVLNNHAPYTNFAPRVGFAWQPIGNGRWVLRGGGGFFYEMIPGQNTTGMSGGNTPLAGSPLVGGLTTASLANPWQIPATIPGPPGSFGFTPRWINLATGANSNIAQQPMAEDLTVPVTYEWTLNTQYEFLPSWMLEIGYVGSHGIHQAAQSRAGQMGQVANVNYNIAQLAGPDCVSCAITGVTTSTPANATLRVPYLGFAPTAIRLANDDSYKFNSLQASVRKQLSRGLQLQGSYTWSRAFITAPYGINTYPYLIHQYEPNNNYRPHRFVMNYLWNLPLPQRPGVAGKVMEGWAWSGVITVQNGYPITLTDLGGSVFCGGNGCSGNGVVSTANFCPGKWVQDVATHGSIQQRVTSGLTGGPGYFNGKAEGVFCQQPTVNGPGNTLFGNAPGGILLGPGQNNWDMSIAKTTRIRESQSVQFRAEFFNTFNHPQFSLPNPSLSGGSAGQITGTSVSPRIIQLALKYLF
;
A
#
# COMPACT_ATOMS: atom_id res chain seq x y z
N MET A 1 -24.41 29.06 8.52
CA MET A 1 -23.90 28.09 9.51
C MET A 1 -25.01 27.86 10.53
N GLY A 2 -25.42 26.61 10.76
CA GLY A 2 -26.54 26.29 11.66
C GLY A 2 -26.11 26.32 13.13
N ASN A 3 -26.98 26.82 14.01
CA ASN A 3 -26.79 26.68 15.44
C ASN A 3 -27.01 25.20 15.83
N PRO A 4 -26.11 24.56 16.59
CA PRO A 4 -26.37 23.22 17.09
C PRO A 4 -27.56 23.25 18.05
N THR A 5 -28.62 22.52 17.72
CA THR A 5 -29.79 22.33 18.59
C THR A 5 -29.62 21.02 19.34
N PHE A 6 -29.41 21.09 20.66
CA PHE A 6 -29.39 19.92 21.52
C PHE A 6 -30.82 19.59 21.95
N GLN A 7 -31.26 18.35 21.75
CA GLN A 7 -32.64 17.96 22.08
C GLN A 7 -32.83 17.68 23.58
N ARG A 8 -31.76 17.41 24.33
CA ARG A 8 -31.82 17.18 25.78
C ARG A 8 -30.66 17.86 26.50
N TRP A 9 -30.90 18.26 27.75
CA TRP A 9 -29.89 18.89 28.63
C TRP A 9 -28.64 18.01 28.84
N ALA A 10 -28.81 16.69 28.88
CA ALA A 10 -27.69 15.75 28.97
C ALA A 10 -26.76 15.79 27.75
N ASP A 11 -27.31 16.09 26.56
CA ASP A 11 -26.54 16.18 25.31
C ASP A 11 -25.66 17.45 25.27
N LEU A 12 -26.04 18.50 26.02
CA LEU A 12 -25.24 19.72 26.21
C LEU A 12 -24.01 19.48 27.12
N LEU A 13 -24.07 18.49 28.02
CA LEU A 13 -23.02 18.21 28.99
C LEU A 13 -21.88 17.34 28.43
N ILE A 14 -22.08 16.74 27.25
CA ILE A 14 -21.03 16.01 26.50
C ILE A 14 -20.08 17.04 25.89
N GLY A 15 -18.95 17.32 26.55
CA GLY A 15 -17.87 18.16 25.98
C GLY A 15 -17.30 19.29 26.83
N ARG A 16 -17.59 19.38 28.15
CA ARG A 16 -16.84 20.31 29.02
C ARG A 16 -15.53 19.69 29.50
N ALA A 17 -14.43 20.45 29.43
CA ALA A 17 -13.13 20.04 29.98
C ALA A 17 -13.20 19.93 31.52
N GLY A 18 -12.79 18.79 32.07
CA GLY A 18 -12.58 18.60 33.51
C GLY A 18 -11.15 18.98 33.92
N CYS A 19 -10.96 19.48 35.14
CA CYS A 19 -9.64 19.62 35.75
C CYS A 19 -9.04 18.26 36.15
N ALA A 20 -7.72 18.23 36.37
CA ALA A 20 -6.94 17.02 36.66
C ALA A 20 -7.40 16.28 37.93
N ALA A 21 -7.09 14.98 38.01
CA ALA A 21 -7.45 14.09 39.12
C ALA A 21 -7.06 14.67 40.49
N PHE A 22 -7.99 14.60 41.44
CA PHE A 22 -7.89 15.18 42.78
C PHE A 22 -6.64 14.68 43.53
N THR A 23 -5.65 15.55 43.75
CA THR A 23 -4.47 15.31 44.61
C THR A 23 -4.65 15.86 46.04
N GLY A 24 -5.87 16.28 46.41
CA GLY A 24 -6.21 16.67 47.79
C GLY A 24 -6.24 18.16 48.11
N THR A 25 -6.07 19.09 47.16
CA THR A 25 -5.94 20.54 47.49
C THR A 25 -6.67 21.54 46.59
N GLY A 26 -7.66 21.13 45.78
CA GLY A 26 -8.44 22.07 44.93
C GLY A 26 -9.96 21.94 45.08
N THR A 27 -10.67 23.07 45.22
CA THR A 27 -12.15 23.16 45.26
C THR A 27 -12.75 23.45 43.88
N CYS A 28 -13.82 22.73 43.51
CA CYS A 28 -14.57 22.96 42.27
C CYS A 28 -15.49 24.19 42.41
N SER A 29 -15.67 24.98 41.33
CA SER A 29 -16.50 26.19 41.28
C SER A 29 -17.33 26.26 39.98
N PRO A 30 -18.27 27.21 39.80
CA PRO A 30 -18.95 27.42 38.51
C PRO A 30 -18.00 27.75 37.34
N THR A 31 -16.82 28.30 37.64
CA THR A 31 -15.72 28.51 36.70
C THR A 31 -14.80 27.28 36.57
N ASN A 32 -15.00 26.23 37.38
CA ASN A 32 -14.28 24.96 37.35
C ASN A 32 -15.11 23.78 37.93
N PRO A 33 -16.03 23.17 37.15
CA PRO A 33 -17.16 22.41 37.70
C PRO A 33 -16.91 20.95 38.14
N GLY A 34 -15.71 20.37 38.00
CA GLY A 34 -15.45 18.99 38.44
C GLY A 34 -16.23 17.90 37.68
N ASN A 35 -15.82 16.64 37.85
CA ASN A 35 -16.16 15.47 37.03
C ASN A 35 -17.63 15.32 36.60
N THR A 36 -17.92 15.71 35.35
CA THR A 36 -18.96 15.06 34.55
C THR A 36 -18.39 13.79 33.88
N ASN A 37 -19.21 12.75 33.84
CA ASN A 37 -18.92 11.34 33.63
C ASN A 37 -18.43 10.97 32.21
N GLY A 38 -17.31 11.53 31.76
CA GLY A 38 -16.77 11.33 30.42
C GLY A 38 -15.35 10.79 30.40
N THR A 39 -15.08 9.80 29.54
CA THR A 39 -13.71 9.37 29.21
C THR A 39 -13.06 10.40 28.27
N ALA A 40 -11.78 10.27 27.91
CA ALA A 40 -11.14 11.15 26.92
C ALA A 40 -11.88 11.16 25.56
N GLY A 41 -12.66 10.12 25.27
CA GLY A 41 -13.55 10.04 24.11
C GLY A 41 -14.89 10.77 24.24
N SER A 42 -15.24 11.24 25.44
CA SER A 42 -16.46 12.01 25.73
C SER A 42 -16.24 13.52 25.67
N SER A 43 -14.99 13.98 25.51
CA SER A 43 -14.71 15.37 25.20
C SER A 43 -14.74 15.58 23.69
N ILE A 44 -15.48 16.60 23.24
CA ILE A 44 -15.39 17.12 21.86
C ILE A 44 -13.94 17.51 21.51
N THR A 45 -13.07 17.68 22.52
CA THR A 45 -11.65 18.02 22.36
C THR A 45 -10.70 16.83 22.26
N GLY A 46 -11.10 15.62 22.66
CA GLY A 46 -10.20 14.47 22.80
C GLY A 46 -10.43 13.34 21.79
N GLY A 47 -11.64 13.22 21.25
CA GLY A 47 -12.03 12.14 20.34
C GLY A 47 -12.36 12.55 18.90
N VAL A 48 -12.39 13.85 18.59
CA VAL A 48 -12.78 14.34 17.26
C VAL A 48 -11.55 14.37 16.35
N GLY A 49 -11.04 13.19 16.02
CA GLY A 49 -10.24 12.94 14.82
C GLY A 49 -11.09 12.97 13.54
N GLY A 50 -12.32 13.46 13.60
CA GLY A 50 -13.18 13.62 12.45
C GLY A 50 -14.23 14.67 12.75
N THR A 51 -14.04 15.88 12.21
CA THR A 51 -15.19 16.63 11.73
C THR A 51 -16.03 15.61 10.97
N ILE A 52 -17.28 15.36 11.36
CA ILE A 52 -18.23 14.71 10.46
C ILE A 52 -18.27 15.63 9.26
N SER A 53 -17.49 15.30 8.23
CA SER A 53 -17.68 15.93 6.95
C SER A 53 -19.07 15.48 6.56
N THR A 54 -20.03 16.38 6.72
CA THR A 54 -20.99 16.51 5.64
C THR A 54 -20.13 16.97 4.48
N GLY A 55 -19.44 16.01 3.84
CA GLY A 55 -18.84 16.22 2.55
C GLY A 55 -19.98 16.81 1.78
N THR A 56 -19.86 18.08 1.41
CA THR A 56 -20.67 18.61 0.35
C THR A 56 -20.40 17.65 -0.79
N SER A 57 -21.35 16.77 -1.03
CA SER A 57 -21.23 15.69 -1.99
C SER A 57 -21.35 16.35 -3.35
N ILE A 58 -20.33 17.12 -3.73
CA ILE A 58 -20.16 17.57 -5.10
C ILE A 58 -20.10 16.27 -5.89
N PRO A 59 -21.12 15.97 -6.70
CA PRO A 59 -21.15 14.72 -7.42
C PRO A 59 -20.05 14.78 -8.48
N TYR A 60 -19.00 13.99 -8.26
CA TYR A 60 -17.88 13.87 -9.18
C TYR A 60 -18.30 13.01 -10.38
N ASP A 61 -18.16 13.56 -11.58
CA ASP A 61 -18.42 12.87 -12.85
C ASP A 61 -17.07 12.52 -13.50
N TRP A 62 -16.54 11.36 -13.15
CA TRP A 62 -15.25 10.87 -13.64
C TRP A 62 -15.34 10.43 -15.09
N ARG A 63 -14.32 10.75 -15.88
CA ARG A 63 -14.16 10.29 -17.26
C ARG A 63 -12.72 9.89 -17.53
N ILE A 64 -12.56 8.73 -18.15
CA ILE A 64 -11.34 8.24 -18.77
C ILE A 64 -11.69 7.95 -20.24
N THR A 65 -10.73 8.10 -21.13
CA THR A 65 -10.93 7.81 -22.56
C THR A 65 -9.75 7.01 -23.03
N ASP A 66 -10.02 5.75 -23.35
CA ASP A 66 -9.02 4.80 -23.80
C ASP A 66 -9.33 4.39 -25.23
N LEU A 67 -8.29 4.28 -26.05
CA LEU A 67 -8.39 3.84 -27.43
C LEU A 67 -7.30 2.81 -27.69
N ASP A 68 -7.65 1.73 -28.38
CA ASP A 68 -6.67 0.73 -28.79
C ASP A 68 -6.88 0.29 -30.24
N ALA A 69 -5.78 -0.03 -30.91
CA ALA A 69 -5.76 -0.62 -32.23
C ALA A 69 -4.65 -1.66 -32.30
N PHE A 70 -4.82 -2.73 -33.07
CA PHE A 70 -3.78 -3.75 -33.21
C PHE A 70 -3.77 -4.38 -34.59
N VAL A 71 -2.60 -4.88 -34.97
CA VAL A 71 -2.40 -5.76 -36.12
C VAL A 71 -1.54 -6.93 -35.66
N GLN A 72 -1.97 -8.15 -35.98
CA GLN A 72 -1.25 -9.37 -35.61
C GLN A 72 -1.40 -10.41 -36.71
N ASP A 73 -0.35 -11.17 -36.97
CA ASP A 73 -0.35 -12.29 -37.92
C ASP A 73 0.46 -13.49 -37.40
N ASP A 74 0.13 -14.67 -37.91
CA ASP A 74 0.80 -15.94 -37.63
C ASP A 74 1.54 -16.44 -38.88
N PHE A 75 2.84 -16.20 -38.94
CA PHE A 75 3.69 -16.64 -40.04
C PHE A 75 4.15 -18.09 -39.86
N LYS A 76 3.62 -18.99 -40.68
CA LYS A 76 4.06 -20.40 -40.73
C LYS A 76 5.36 -20.52 -41.53
N PHE A 77 6.50 -20.44 -40.85
CA PHE A 77 7.82 -20.57 -41.48
C PHE A 77 8.02 -21.98 -42.10
N ASN A 78 7.54 -23.03 -41.43
CA ASN A 78 7.41 -24.37 -41.98
C ASN A 78 6.35 -25.18 -41.19
N SER A 79 6.22 -26.49 -41.44
CA SER A 79 5.24 -27.36 -40.76
C SER A 79 5.48 -27.53 -39.25
N ARG A 80 6.63 -27.09 -38.73
CA ARG A 80 7.05 -27.25 -37.33
C ARG A 80 7.28 -25.94 -36.60
N LEU A 81 7.44 -24.80 -37.29
CA LEU A 81 7.73 -23.49 -36.72
C LEU A 81 6.71 -22.47 -37.21
N THR A 82 6.01 -21.88 -36.25
CA THR A 82 5.14 -20.72 -36.45
C THR A 82 5.71 -19.55 -35.66
N LEU A 83 5.75 -18.37 -36.29
CA LEU A 83 6.08 -17.11 -35.65
C LEU A 83 4.79 -16.30 -35.50
N ASN A 84 4.58 -15.71 -34.32
CA ASN A 84 3.47 -14.80 -34.04
C ASN A 84 4.05 -13.40 -33.93
N LEU A 85 3.62 -12.48 -34.80
CA LEU A 85 4.12 -11.12 -34.83
C LEU A 85 2.94 -10.17 -34.73
N GLY A 86 3.05 -9.17 -33.87
CA GLY A 86 2.00 -8.16 -33.75
C GLY A 86 2.49 -6.86 -33.16
N VAL A 87 1.71 -5.81 -33.40
CA VAL A 87 1.86 -4.53 -32.74
C VAL A 87 0.49 -4.04 -32.31
N ARG A 88 0.41 -3.57 -31.08
CA ARG A 88 -0.75 -2.88 -30.54
C ARG A 88 -0.38 -1.42 -30.30
N TRP A 89 -1.27 -0.51 -30.61
CA TRP A 89 -1.19 0.89 -30.26
C TRP A 89 -2.26 1.15 -29.21
N GLU A 90 -1.89 1.85 -28.14
CA GLU A 90 -2.76 2.16 -27.02
C GLU A 90 -2.73 3.67 -26.77
N TYR A 91 -3.85 4.23 -26.35
CA TYR A 91 -3.95 5.57 -25.81
C TYR A 91 -4.72 5.44 -24.51
N ASP A 92 -4.01 5.49 -23.38
CA ASP A 92 -4.57 5.34 -22.04
C ASP A 92 -4.78 6.73 -21.43
N GLY A 93 -6.01 7.22 -21.47
CA GLY A 93 -6.32 8.59 -21.09
C GLY A 93 -6.17 8.84 -19.59
N TRP A 94 -5.79 10.05 -19.21
CA TRP A 94 -5.83 10.45 -17.81
C TRP A 94 -7.25 10.66 -17.31
N ALA A 95 -7.54 10.18 -16.09
CA ALA A 95 -8.79 10.44 -15.43
C ALA A 95 -9.01 11.94 -15.24
N LYS A 96 -10.20 12.43 -15.64
CA LYS A 96 -10.62 13.82 -15.45
C LYS A 96 -12.02 13.91 -14.87
N GLU A 97 -12.34 15.06 -14.29
CA GLU A 97 -13.68 15.38 -13.80
C GLU A 97 -14.41 16.27 -14.81
N LYS A 98 -15.63 15.88 -15.18
CA LYS A 98 -16.40 16.56 -16.23
C LYS A 98 -16.72 18.02 -15.89
N LYS A 99 -16.95 18.33 -14.62
CA LYS A 99 -17.38 19.66 -14.13
C LYS A 99 -16.21 20.54 -13.65
N GLY A 100 -14.97 20.08 -13.77
CA GLY A 100 -13.76 20.81 -13.42
C GLY A 100 -13.45 20.85 -11.92
N TYR A 101 -13.97 19.90 -11.13
CA TYR A 101 -13.75 19.83 -9.69
C TYR A 101 -12.49 19.07 -9.30
N PHE A 102 -11.41 19.13 -10.07
CA PHE A 102 -10.11 18.62 -9.59
C PHE A 102 -9.24 19.74 -9.13
N THR A 103 -8.39 19.43 -8.14
CA THR A 103 -7.25 20.25 -7.79
C THR A 103 -6.03 19.39 -7.57
N ASN A 104 -4.88 19.98 -7.87
CA ASN A 104 -3.57 19.44 -7.52
C ASN A 104 -2.66 20.59 -7.04
N ILE A 105 -1.48 20.23 -6.55
CA ILE A 105 -0.41 21.19 -6.26
C ILE A 105 0.79 20.84 -7.13
N TRP A 106 1.33 21.83 -7.82
CA TRP A 106 2.53 21.72 -8.65
C TRP A 106 3.72 22.37 -7.93
N PRO A 107 4.64 21.57 -7.34
CA PRO A 107 5.93 22.04 -6.85
C PRO A 107 6.71 22.96 -7.81
N SER A 108 6.61 22.75 -9.13
CA SER A 108 7.28 23.54 -10.16
C SER A 108 6.79 25.00 -10.24
N LEU A 109 5.58 25.27 -9.75
CA LEU A 109 5.04 26.63 -9.63
C LEU A 109 5.47 27.29 -8.31
N LEU A 110 5.59 26.48 -7.24
CA LEU A 110 6.04 26.96 -5.93
C LEU A 110 7.49 27.48 -5.97
N SER A 111 8.37 26.83 -6.73
CA SER A 111 9.78 27.22 -6.85
C SER A 111 10.01 28.54 -7.60
N LYS A 112 9.01 29.03 -8.35
CA LYS A 112 9.10 30.23 -9.19
C LYS A 112 8.69 31.52 -8.46
N VAL A 113 8.18 31.41 -7.24
CA VAL A 113 7.70 32.56 -6.47
C VAL A 113 8.43 32.69 -5.14
N PRO A 114 8.64 33.92 -4.64
CA PRO A 114 9.15 34.13 -3.29
C PRO A 114 8.29 33.47 -2.22
N ASN A 115 8.89 33.20 -1.06
CA ASN A 115 8.15 32.71 0.10
C ASN A 115 7.13 33.75 0.58
N PRO A 116 5.91 33.31 0.96
CA PRO A 116 4.86 34.20 1.39
C PRO A 116 5.21 34.83 2.73
N GLY A 117 4.83 36.09 2.93
CA GLY A 117 5.05 36.80 4.19
C GLY A 117 4.14 36.33 5.34
N SER A 118 4.33 36.94 6.52
CA SER A 118 3.61 36.60 7.76
C SER A 118 2.23 37.26 7.90
N GLY A 119 1.89 38.24 7.05
CA GLY A 119 0.68 39.06 7.12
C GLY A 119 -0.49 38.56 6.29
N CYS A 120 -0.82 37.28 6.39
CA CYS A 120 -1.92 36.71 5.64
C CYS A 120 -3.26 37.10 6.28
N VAL A 121 -4.12 37.81 5.55
CA VAL A 121 -5.44 38.26 6.03
C VAL A 121 -6.52 37.65 5.13
N ILE A 122 -7.48 36.94 5.73
CA ILE A 122 -8.65 36.40 5.02
C ILE A 122 -9.91 36.93 5.70
N ASN A 123 -10.86 37.45 4.91
CA ASN A 123 -12.16 37.91 5.39
C ASN A 123 -12.07 38.90 6.57
N GLY A 124 -11.03 39.75 6.59
CA GLY A 124 -10.77 40.72 7.66
C GLY A 124 -10.08 40.16 8.91
N GLY A 125 -9.84 38.84 8.99
CA GLY A 125 -9.09 38.20 10.07
C GLY A 125 -7.64 37.89 9.66
N SER A 126 -6.66 38.28 10.48
CA SER A 126 -5.25 37.93 10.27
C SER A 126 -5.02 36.46 10.65
N ILE A 127 -4.62 35.65 9.68
CA ILE A 127 -4.13 34.29 9.90
C ILE A 127 -2.60 34.29 9.84
N GLY A 128 -1.99 34.36 11.02
CA GLY A 128 -0.58 34.67 11.19
C GLY A 128 -0.43 35.96 11.99
N LEU A 129 0.30 35.90 13.09
CA LEU A 129 0.68 37.09 13.86
C LEU A 129 1.80 37.80 13.09
N GLY A 130 1.52 38.91 12.41
CA GLY A 130 2.49 39.66 11.59
C GLY A 130 1.86 40.87 10.90
N ALA A 131 2.69 41.81 10.40
CA ALA A 131 2.23 43.04 9.75
C ALA A 131 1.39 42.75 8.48
N ALA A 132 0.22 43.37 8.36
CA ALA A 132 -0.72 43.16 7.25
C ALA A 132 -0.16 43.64 5.89
N GLY A 133 -0.45 42.90 4.80
CA GLY A 133 -0.39 43.49 3.45
C GLY A 133 0.02 42.60 2.27
N THR A 134 0.71 41.48 2.45
CA THR A 134 1.27 40.69 1.31
C THR A 134 1.44 39.18 1.56
N GLY A 135 0.85 38.62 2.63
CA GLY A 135 1.29 37.32 3.18
C GLY A 135 0.59 36.04 2.70
N CYS A 136 -0.57 36.08 2.04
CA CYS A 136 -1.25 34.85 1.59
C CYS A 136 -0.85 34.49 0.16
N SER A 137 -0.57 33.21 -0.10
CA SER A 137 -0.33 32.73 -1.46
C SER A 137 -1.13 31.47 -1.75
N LEU A 138 -1.80 31.46 -2.92
CA LEU A 138 -2.38 30.26 -3.52
C LEU A 138 -1.51 29.68 -4.64
N VAL A 139 -0.31 30.25 -4.84
CA VAL A 139 0.62 29.73 -5.84
C VAL A 139 0.95 28.28 -5.51
N GLY A 140 1.03 27.46 -6.56
CA GLY A 140 1.17 26.01 -6.46
C GLY A 140 -0.13 25.28 -6.72
N TYR A 141 -1.28 25.83 -6.33
CA TYR A 141 -2.58 25.21 -6.64
C TYR A 141 -2.86 25.25 -8.14
N VAL A 142 -3.36 24.13 -8.65
CA VAL A 142 -3.76 23.96 -10.04
C VAL A 142 -5.20 23.47 -10.13
N VAL A 143 -5.97 24.12 -10.99
CA VAL A 143 -7.32 23.70 -11.40
C VAL A 143 -7.30 23.32 -12.89
N PRO A 144 -8.17 22.40 -13.35
CA PRO A 144 -8.22 22.00 -14.74
C PRO A 144 -8.74 23.12 -15.65
N GLY A 145 -8.49 23.01 -16.95
CA GLY A 145 -8.98 23.95 -17.97
C GLY A 145 -10.49 24.12 -17.97
N ASN A 146 -11.26 23.06 -17.70
CA ASN A 146 -12.72 23.09 -17.57
C ASN A 146 -13.25 23.56 -16.21
N TYR A 147 -12.40 24.13 -15.34
CA TYR A 147 -12.85 24.74 -14.09
C TYR A 147 -13.86 25.87 -14.36
N LYS A 148 -15.03 25.79 -13.73
CA LYS A 148 -16.22 26.59 -14.11
C LYS A 148 -16.21 28.04 -13.63
N SER A 149 -15.56 28.34 -12.50
CA SER A 149 -15.48 29.71 -11.97
C SER A 149 -14.16 30.37 -12.34
N THR A 150 -14.05 31.68 -12.15
CA THR A 150 -12.73 32.33 -12.18
C THR A 150 -11.95 31.84 -10.96
N PRO A 151 -10.79 31.20 -11.14
CA PRO A 151 -9.98 30.78 -10.01
C PRO A 151 -9.49 32.02 -9.25
N PRO A 152 -9.43 31.99 -7.91
CA PRO A 152 -8.79 33.03 -7.11
C PRO A 152 -7.36 33.33 -7.58
N ASP A 153 -6.90 34.56 -7.33
CA ASP A 153 -5.55 35.00 -7.69
C ASP A 153 -4.47 34.07 -7.11
N GLY A 154 -3.48 33.75 -7.96
CA GLY A 154 -2.37 32.85 -7.61
C GLY A 154 -2.59 31.38 -7.96
N ILE A 155 -3.83 30.94 -8.22
CA ILE A 155 -4.11 29.58 -8.71
C ILE A 155 -3.83 29.53 -10.22
N TYR A 156 -3.09 28.51 -10.65
CA TYR A 156 -2.86 28.26 -12.06
C TYR A 156 -4.04 27.48 -12.66
N ARG A 157 -4.65 28.04 -13.71
CA ARG A 157 -5.62 27.31 -14.53
C ARG A 157 -4.87 26.60 -15.64
N ASN A 158 -4.97 25.29 -15.65
CA ASN A 158 -4.31 24.48 -16.66
C ASN A 158 -4.92 24.70 -18.05
N THR A 159 -4.13 24.45 -19.10
CA THR A 159 -4.57 24.54 -20.50
C THR A 159 -5.37 23.31 -20.94
N ILE A 160 -5.21 22.19 -20.22
CA ILE A 160 -5.93 20.94 -20.46
C ILE A 160 -7.01 20.71 -19.40
N ASP A 161 -8.07 19.97 -19.73
CA ASP A 161 -9.16 19.59 -18.80
C ASP A 161 -8.72 18.53 -17.76
N ASN A 162 -7.53 18.70 -17.19
CA ASN A 162 -6.93 17.84 -16.18
C ASN A 162 -6.02 18.68 -15.26
N VAL A 163 -5.63 18.14 -14.11
CA VAL A 163 -4.68 18.73 -13.17
C VAL A 163 -3.25 18.22 -13.32
N LEU A 164 -3.02 17.38 -14.34
CA LEU A 164 -1.70 16.97 -14.84
C LEU A 164 -1.21 17.96 -15.88
N ASN A 165 0.11 18.12 -16.00
CA ASN A 165 0.72 19.06 -16.93
C ASN A 165 0.73 18.54 -18.39
N ASN A 166 0.69 17.21 -18.57
CA ASN A 166 0.79 16.56 -19.87
C ASN A 166 -0.48 15.78 -20.26
N HIS A 167 -0.68 15.61 -21.57
CA HIS A 167 -1.62 14.63 -22.10
C HIS A 167 -1.06 13.21 -22.00
N ALA A 168 -1.95 12.22 -22.02
CA ALA A 168 -1.53 10.85 -22.22
C ALA A 168 -0.79 10.72 -23.57
N PRO A 169 0.32 9.96 -23.63
CA PRO A 169 1.12 9.82 -24.82
C PRO A 169 0.36 9.08 -25.93
N TYR A 170 0.42 9.60 -27.16
CA TYR A 170 -0.06 8.90 -28.37
C TYR A 170 0.97 7.90 -28.93
N THR A 171 2.09 7.71 -28.24
CA THR A 171 3.25 6.94 -28.72
C THR A 171 3.38 5.57 -28.05
N ASN A 172 2.32 5.08 -27.42
CA ASN A 172 2.33 3.78 -26.74
C ASN A 172 2.16 2.65 -27.78
N PHE A 173 3.26 2.28 -28.43
CA PHE A 173 3.32 1.12 -29.31
C PHE A 173 3.86 -0.07 -28.53
N ALA A 174 3.04 -1.13 -28.47
CA ALA A 174 3.28 -2.37 -27.77
C ALA A 174 3.58 -3.50 -28.77
N PRO A 175 4.83 -3.62 -29.28
CA PRO A 175 5.20 -4.73 -30.15
C PRO A 175 5.24 -6.05 -29.38
N ARG A 176 4.90 -7.13 -30.07
CA ARG A 176 4.85 -8.49 -29.54
C ARG A 176 5.44 -9.46 -30.55
N VAL A 177 6.28 -10.36 -30.07
CA VAL A 177 6.88 -11.44 -30.84
C VAL A 177 6.73 -12.74 -30.08
N GLY A 178 6.33 -13.79 -30.78
CA GLY A 178 6.21 -15.13 -30.24
C GLY A 178 6.61 -16.17 -31.28
N PHE A 179 6.83 -17.39 -30.80
CA PHE A 179 7.05 -18.54 -31.64
C PHE A 179 6.47 -19.80 -30.99
N ALA A 180 6.10 -20.75 -31.85
CA ALA A 180 5.77 -22.12 -31.47
C ALA A 180 6.55 -23.07 -32.37
N TRP A 181 7.28 -24.00 -31.75
CA TRP A 181 8.16 -24.92 -32.44
C TRP A 181 7.96 -26.36 -31.97
N GLN A 182 7.95 -27.30 -32.92
CA GLN A 182 7.93 -28.74 -32.67
C GLN A 182 9.27 -29.37 -33.07
N PRO A 183 10.21 -29.59 -32.14
CA PRO A 183 11.55 -30.06 -32.49
C PRO A 183 11.56 -31.44 -33.17
N ILE A 184 10.74 -32.37 -32.66
CA ILE A 184 10.69 -33.78 -33.11
C ILE A 184 9.50 -34.12 -34.03
N GLY A 185 8.68 -33.13 -34.43
CA GLY A 185 7.62 -33.26 -35.45
C GLY A 185 6.45 -34.21 -35.15
N ASN A 186 6.50 -34.99 -34.07
CA ASN A 186 5.46 -35.95 -33.66
C ASN A 186 4.44 -35.35 -32.66
N GLY A 187 4.50 -34.04 -32.41
CA GLY A 187 3.63 -33.33 -31.47
C GLY A 187 3.89 -33.56 -29.98
N ARG A 188 4.78 -34.49 -29.61
CA ARG A 188 5.05 -34.82 -28.19
C ARG A 188 5.90 -33.80 -27.47
N TRP A 189 6.72 -33.05 -28.20
CA TRP A 189 7.54 -31.97 -27.66
C TRP A 189 7.19 -30.68 -28.40
N VAL A 190 6.78 -29.68 -27.63
CA VAL A 190 6.48 -28.34 -28.13
C VAL A 190 7.22 -27.31 -27.28
N LEU A 191 7.95 -26.43 -27.94
CA LEU A 191 8.54 -25.23 -27.36
C LEU A 191 7.70 -24.03 -27.78
N ARG A 192 7.36 -23.17 -26.83
CA ARG A 192 6.70 -21.89 -27.09
C ARG A 192 7.45 -20.81 -26.35
N GLY A 193 7.63 -19.67 -26.98
CA GLY A 193 8.21 -18.52 -26.31
C GLY A 193 7.73 -17.25 -26.95
N GLY A 194 7.91 -16.14 -26.25
CA GLY A 194 7.55 -14.84 -26.76
C GLY A 194 7.80 -13.75 -25.75
N GLY A 195 7.76 -12.52 -26.21
CA GLY A 195 7.86 -11.35 -25.37
C GLY A 195 7.25 -10.14 -26.03
N GLY A 196 6.98 -9.13 -25.21
CA GLY A 196 6.33 -7.92 -25.66
C GLY A 196 6.30 -6.85 -24.60
N PHE A 197 5.75 -5.72 -25.02
CA PHE A 197 5.56 -4.53 -24.24
C PHE A 197 4.07 -4.47 -23.89
N PHE A 198 3.78 -4.10 -22.64
CA PHE A 198 2.42 -4.03 -22.13
C PHE A 198 2.30 -2.74 -21.34
N TYR A 199 1.40 -1.86 -21.76
CA TYR A 199 1.08 -0.67 -21.00
C TYR A 199 -0.01 -0.98 -19.98
N GLU A 200 0.04 -0.33 -18.83
CA GLU A 200 -0.98 -0.45 -17.81
C GLU A 200 -1.65 0.91 -17.60
N MET A 201 -2.97 0.92 -17.61
CA MET A 201 -3.73 2.10 -17.23
C MET A 201 -3.62 2.33 -15.72
N ILE A 202 -3.27 3.56 -15.32
CA ILE A 202 -3.31 3.95 -13.90
C ILE A 202 -4.76 3.85 -13.41
N PRO A 203 -5.06 2.99 -12.41
CA PRO A 203 -6.43 2.78 -11.96
C PRO A 203 -7.10 4.09 -11.58
N GLY A 204 -8.32 4.32 -12.08
CA GLY A 204 -9.09 5.52 -11.80
C GLY A 204 -9.20 5.80 -10.29
N GLN A 205 -9.37 4.78 -9.46
CA GLN A 205 -9.40 4.94 -7.99
C GLN A 205 -8.18 5.68 -7.41
N ASN A 206 -7.00 5.49 -8.01
CA ASN A 206 -5.75 6.07 -7.53
C ASN A 206 -5.69 7.57 -7.84
N THR A 207 -6.19 7.96 -9.00
CA THR A 207 -6.32 9.37 -9.36
C THR A 207 -7.49 10.02 -8.61
N THR A 208 -8.63 9.33 -8.51
CA THR A 208 -9.87 9.87 -7.91
C THR A 208 -9.81 10.08 -6.41
N GLY A 209 -9.28 9.11 -5.66
CA GLY A 209 -9.14 9.18 -4.20
C GLY A 209 -8.07 10.18 -3.74
N MET A 210 -7.33 10.77 -4.68
CA MET A 210 -6.26 11.73 -4.44
C MET A 210 -6.64 13.15 -4.82
N SER A 211 -7.13 13.37 -6.04
CA SER A 211 -7.62 14.70 -6.46
C SER A 211 -8.88 15.09 -5.69
N GLY A 212 -9.72 14.12 -5.34
CA GLY A 212 -10.94 14.33 -4.56
C GLY A 212 -10.72 14.42 -3.05
N GLY A 213 -9.48 14.32 -2.56
CA GLY A 213 -9.10 14.48 -1.14
C GLY A 213 -8.45 15.83 -0.80
N ASN A 214 -8.20 16.66 -1.82
CA ASN A 214 -7.54 17.96 -1.68
C ASN A 214 -8.54 19.12 -1.58
N THR A 215 -8.09 20.22 -0.97
CA THR A 215 -8.82 21.49 -0.97
C THR A 215 -8.92 22.01 -2.41
N PRO A 216 -10.04 22.64 -2.77
CA PRO A 216 -11.07 23.17 -1.89
C PRO A 216 -12.21 22.19 -1.59
N LEU A 217 -12.17 20.96 -2.11
CA LEU A 217 -13.36 20.11 -2.22
C LEU A 217 -13.45 19.03 -1.13
N ALA A 218 -12.31 18.58 -0.63
CA ALA A 218 -12.24 17.63 0.48
C ALA A 218 -11.05 17.93 1.42
N GLY A 219 -11.17 17.38 2.63
CA GLY A 219 -10.26 17.64 3.74
C GLY A 219 -10.71 18.84 4.56
N SER A 220 -10.98 18.62 5.84
CA SER A 220 -10.83 19.72 6.80
C SER A 220 -9.38 20.20 6.66
N PRO A 221 -9.10 21.51 6.50
CA PRO A 221 -7.73 21.98 6.52
C PRO A 221 -7.16 21.65 7.90
N LEU A 222 -6.46 20.54 8.02
CA LEU A 222 -5.74 20.15 9.22
C LEU A 222 -4.55 21.10 9.37
N VAL A 223 -4.83 22.33 9.79
CA VAL A 223 -3.81 23.26 10.24
C VAL A 223 -3.45 22.80 11.65
N GLY A 224 -2.33 22.08 11.77
CA GLY A 224 -1.73 21.82 13.08
C GLY A 224 -1.47 23.15 13.77
N GLY A 225 -2.17 23.41 14.88
CA GLY A 225 -2.03 24.67 15.64
C GLY A 225 -3.31 25.49 15.83
N LEU A 226 -4.48 25.02 15.37
CA LEU A 226 -5.74 25.65 15.80
C LEU A 226 -5.97 25.39 17.29
N THR A 227 -6.40 26.43 18.01
CA THR A 227 -6.85 26.34 19.40
C THR A 227 -7.95 25.28 19.51
N THR A 228 -7.82 24.41 20.51
CA THR A 228 -8.78 23.35 20.85
C THR A 228 -10.22 23.84 20.67
N ALA A 229 -11.01 23.17 19.81
CA ALA A 229 -12.42 23.50 19.61
C ALA A 229 -13.12 23.59 20.98
N SER A 230 -13.83 24.69 21.23
CA SER A 230 -14.53 24.91 22.50
C SER A 230 -16.04 24.92 22.26
N LEU A 231 -16.85 24.70 23.28
CA LEU A 231 -18.31 24.87 23.17
C LEU A 231 -18.72 26.29 22.76
N ALA A 232 -17.89 27.30 23.05
CA ALA A 232 -18.10 28.69 22.64
C ALA A 232 -17.78 28.92 21.15
N ASN A 233 -16.93 28.10 20.56
CA ASN A 233 -16.63 28.12 19.13
C ASN A 233 -16.36 26.68 18.63
N PRO A 234 -17.43 25.89 18.46
CA PRO A 234 -17.34 24.46 18.17
C PRO A 234 -16.89 24.19 16.73
N TRP A 235 -16.94 25.20 15.87
CA TRP A 235 -16.58 25.13 14.46
C TRP A 235 -15.38 26.03 14.19
N GLN A 236 -14.18 25.59 14.61
CA GLN A 236 -12.94 26.18 14.12
C GLN A 236 -12.75 25.78 12.64
N ILE A 237 -13.39 26.52 11.72
CA ILE A 237 -13.12 26.37 10.30
C ILE A 237 -11.84 27.17 10.03
N PRO A 238 -10.75 26.53 9.57
CA PRO A 238 -9.54 27.25 9.16
C PRO A 238 -9.92 28.30 8.13
N ALA A 239 -9.30 29.47 8.19
CA ALA A 239 -9.63 30.51 7.22
C ALA A 239 -9.22 30.03 5.81
N THR A 240 -10.19 29.95 4.91
CA THR A 240 -10.00 29.56 3.51
C THR A 240 -10.40 30.69 2.58
N ILE A 241 -9.75 30.75 1.43
CA ILE A 241 -10.18 31.59 0.31
C ILE A 241 -11.33 30.87 -0.40
N PRO A 242 -12.49 31.51 -0.63
CA PRO A 242 -13.65 30.84 -1.21
C PRO A 242 -13.32 30.09 -2.50
N GLY A 243 -13.75 28.83 -2.59
CA GLY A 243 -13.68 28.01 -3.79
C GLY A 243 -15.02 28.00 -4.55
N PRO A 244 -15.25 27.02 -5.43
CA PRO A 244 -16.55 26.83 -6.08
C PRO A 244 -17.70 26.72 -5.06
N PRO A 245 -18.95 27.06 -5.44
CA PRO A 245 -20.11 26.87 -4.58
C PRO A 245 -20.18 25.45 -4.02
N GLY A 246 -20.38 25.35 -2.70
CA GLY A 246 -20.40 24.06 -2.01
C GLY A 246 -19.03 23.45 -1.74
N SER A 247 -17.92 24.17 -1.88
CA SER A 247 -16.58 23.72 -1.47
C SER A 247 -16.17 24.30 -0.10
N PHE A 248 -15.17 23.69 0.56
CA PHE A 248 -14.53 24.21 1.78
C PHE A 248 -13.61 25.41 1.53
N GLY A 249 -13.28 25.70 0.27
CA GLY A 249 -12.35 26.76 -0.11
C GLY A 249 -10.88 26.34 -0.04
N PHE A 250 -10.02 27.17 -0.62
CA PHE A 250 -8.59 26.93 -0.71
C PHE A 250 -7.87 27.41 0.56
N THR A 251 -6.98 26.59 1.09
CA THR A 251 -6.12 26.97 2.22
C THR A 251 -4.93 27.76 1.70
N PRO A 252 -4.77 29.04 2.05
CA PRO A 252 -3.60 29.77 1.59
C PRO A 252 -2.33 29.37 2.34
N ARG A 253 -1.23 29.42 1.60
CA ARG A 253 0.13 29.24 2.09
C ARG A 253 0.61 30.55 2.73
N TRP A 254 1.16 30.45 3.93
CA TRP A 254 1.79 31.57 4.64
C TRP A 254 2.86 31.06 5.62
N ILE A 255 3.82 31.93 5.98
CA ILE A 255 4.86 31.61 6.96
C ILE A 255 5.31 32.87 7.72
N ASN A 256 5.52 32.72 9.03
CA ASN A 256 6.22 33.68 9.87
C ASN A 256 7.60 33.11 10.24
N LEU A 257 8.65 33.66 9.64
CA LEU A 257 10.04 33.23 9.90
C LEU A 257 10.55 33.62 11.30
N ALA A 258 9.96 34.63 11.95
CA ALA A 258 10.37 35.03 13.30
C ALA A 258 9.84 34.10 14.39
N THR A 259 8.63 33.56 14.22
CA THR A 259 7.99 32.65 15.21
C THR A 259 7.98 31.19 14.78
N GLY A 260 8.26 30.90 13.51
CA GLY A 260 8.13 29.57 12.91
C GLY A 260 6.69 29.14 12.60
N ALA A 261 5.69 29.97 12.96
CA ALA A 261 4.29 29.68 12.67
C ALA A 261 4.02 29.72 11.16
N ASN A 262 3.25 28.76 10.64
CA ASN A 262 3.00 28.65 9.21
C ASN A 262 1.69 27.88 8.92
N SER A 263 1.27 27.87 7.66
CA SER A 263 0.07 27.16 7.20
C SER A 263 0.13 25.64 7.32
N ASN A 264 1.33 25.05 7.40
CA ASN A 264 1.62 23.62 7.54
C ASN A 264 0.74 22.71 6.66
N ILE A 265 0.58 23.07 5.38
CA ILE A 265 -0.31 22.36 4.46
C ILE A 265 0.25 20.94 4.23
N ALA A 266 -0.49 19.92 4.65
CA ALA A 266 -0.06 18.51 4.59
C ALA A 266 -0.67 17.71 3.42
N GLN A 267 -1.10 18.41 2.36
CA GLN A 267 -1.69 17.77 1.18
C GLN A 267 -0.64 16.96 0.42
N GLN A 268 -1.03 15.77 -0.03
CA GLN A 268 -0.18 14.90 -0.83
C GLN A 268 -0.62 14.97 -2.29
N PRO A 269 0.09 15.76 -3.12
CA PRO A 269 -0.28 15.92 -4.52
C PRO A 269 0.00 14.65 -5.33
N MET A 270 -0.49 14.68 -6.55
CA MET A 270 -0.09 13.79 -7.64
C MET A 270 1.10 14.42 -8.36
N ALA A 271 2.00 13.62 -8.93
CA ALA A 271 3.05 14.15 -9.80
C ALA A 271 2.45 14.98 -10.94
N GLU A 272 3.13 16.07 -11.30
CA GLU A 272 2.66 17.01 -12.33
C GLU A 272 2.64 16.34 -13.70
N ASP A 273 3.70 15.59 -14.01
CA ASP A 273 3.84 14.80 -15.22
C ASP A 273 3.70 13.32 -14.86
N LEU A 274 2.61 12.69 -15.33
CA LEU A 274 2.46 11.25 -15.28
C LEU A 274 2.88 10.64 -16.62
N THR A 275 3.40 9.43 -16.57
CA THR A 275 3.75 8.62 -17.74
C THR A 275 2.99 7.31 -17.65
N VAL A 276 2.72 6.68 -18.78
CA VAL A 276 1.98 5.40 -18.76
C VAL A 276 2.95 4.31 -18.29
N PRO A 277 2.62 3.58 -17.21
CA PRO A 277 3.40 2.41 -16.78
C PRO A 277 3.61 1.44 -17.93
N VAL A 278 4.82 0.92 -18.06
CA VAL A 278 5.14 -0.08 -19.07
C VAL A 278 5.82 -1.28 -18.44
N THR A 279 5.37 -2.46 -18.83
CA THR A 279 5.88 -3.76 -18.43
C THR A 279 6.39 -4.49 -19.66
N TYR A 280 7.65 -4.90 -19.59
CA TYR A 280 8.24 -5.84 -20.53
C TYR A 280 8.02 -7.25 -19.99
N GLU A 281 7.40 -8.13 -20.77
CA GLU A 281 7.23 -9.53 -20.38
C GLU A 281 7.88 -10.45 -21.41
N TRP A 282 8.45 -11.55 -20.92
CA TRP A 282 8.97 -12.61 -21.77
C TRP A 282 8.75 -13.97 -21.13
N THR A 283 8.47 -14.95 -21.96
CA THR A 283 8.20 -16.32 -21.55
C THR A 283 8.89 -17.32 -22.46
N LEU A 284 9.29 -18.45 -21.88
CA LEU A 284 9.79 -19.61 -22.59
C LEU A 284 9.28 -20.87 -21.91
N ASN A 285 8.43 -21.62 -22.60
CA ASN A 285 7.74 -22.80 -22.10
C ASN A 285 8.02 -24.02 -22.99
N THR A 286 8.42 -25.12 -22.37
CA THR A 286 8.56 -26.42 -23.03
C THR A 286 7.54 -27.41 -22.46
N GLN A 287 6.82 -28.10 -23.33
CA GLN A 287 5.90 -29.17 -22.98
C GLN A 287 6.37 -30.48 -23.60
N TYR A 288 6.47 -31.53 -22.80
CA TYR A 288 6.91 -32.84 -23.25
C TYR A 288 6.03 -33.97 -22.68
N GLU A 289 5.44 -34.77 -23.57
CA GLU A 289 4.80 -36.04 -23.21
C GLU A 289 5.87 -37.14 -23.07
N PHE A 290 6.32 -37.39 -21.84
CA PHE A 290 7.40 -38.34 -21.56
C PHE A 290 6.93 -39.78 -21.32
N LEU A 291 5.65 -39.98 -20.98
CA LEU A 291 4.98 -41.28 -20.87
C LEU A 291 3.52 -41.12 -21.34
N PRO A 292 2.84 -42.19 -21.78
CA PRO A 292 1.42 -42.11 -22.15
C PRO A 292 0.58 -41.50 -21.03
N SER A 293 -0.18 -40.46 -21.34
CA SER A 293 -1.01 -39.69 -20.38
C SER A 293 -0.23 -38.85 -19.36
N TRP A 294 1.09 -38.74 -19.47
CA TRP A 294 1.92 -37.88 -18.63
C TRP A 294 2.55 -36.75 -19.43
N MET A 295 2.38 -35.53 -18.95
CA MET A 295 2.95 -34.33 -19.53
C MET A 295 3.79 -33.61 -18.48
N LEU A 296 5.02 -33.26 -18.86
CA LEU A 296 5.88 -32.34 -18.13
C LEU A 296 5.86 -30.99 -18.85
N GLU A 297 5.67 -29.92 -18.10
CA GLU A 297 5.82 -28.54 -18.57
C GLU A 297 6.86 -27.83 -17.71
N ILE A 298 7.82 -27.18 -18.37
CA ILE A 298 8.79 -26.29 -17.71
C ILE A 298 8.71 -24.94 -18.39
N GLY A 299 8.51 -23.90 -17.60
CA GLY A 299 8.35 -22.53 -18.04
C GLY A 299 9.26 -21.58 -17.31
N TYR A 300 9.85 -20.63 -18.03
CA TYR A 300 10.46 -19.45 -17.46
C TYR A 300 9.60 -18.24 -17.82
N VAL A 301 9.27 -17.44 -16.81
CA VAL A 301 8.49 -16.20 -16.95
C VAL A 301 9.29 -15.09 -16.31
N GLY A 302 9.64 -14.07 -17.10
CA GLY A 302 10.29 -12.87 -16.64
C GLY A 302 9.46 -11.64 -16.98
N SER A 303 9.48 -10.65 -16.09
CA SER A 303 8.93 -9.35 -16.37
C SER A 303 9.72 -8.23 -15.69
N HIS A 304 9.76 -7.09 -16.36
CA HIS A 304 10.39 -5.87 -15.85
C HIS A 304 9.45 -4.70 -16.09
N GLY A 305 9.00 -4.06 -15.02
CA GLY A 305 8.21 -2.84 -15.09
C GLY A 305 9.09 -1.62 -14.88
N ILE A 306 8.87 -0.57 -15.68
CA ILE A 306 9.39 0.78 -15.46
C ILE A 306 8.24 1.79 -15.46
N HIS A 307 8.45 2.95 -14.84
CA HIS A 307 7.44 4.00 -14.67
C HIS A 307 6.13 3.50 -14.02
N GLN A 308 6.26 2.52 -13.14
CA GLN A 308 5.14 1.90 -12.45
C GLN A 308 4.50 2.92 -11.49
N ALA A 309 3.19 2.82 -11.34
CA ALA A 309 2.46 3.72 -10.47
C ALA A 309 2.78 3.40 -9.00
N ALA A 310 3.45 4.32 -8.32
CA ALA A 310 3.73 4.27 -6.89
C ALA A 310 2.48 4.73 -6.13
N GLN A 311 1.81 3.84 -5.38
CA GLN A 311 0.64 4.19 -4.57
C GLN A 311 0.81 3.78 -3.10
N SER A 312 0.50 4.71 -2.19
CA SER A 312 0.49 4.51 -0.73
C SER A 312 -0.23 3.22 -0.28
N ARG A 313 0.52 2.16 0.04
CA ARG A 313 0.08 1.01 0.86
C ARG A 313 1.10 0.69 1.95
N ALA A 314 1.45 1.70 2.75
CA ALA A 314 2.09 1.44 4.04
C ALA A 314 1.03 0.81 4.98
N GLY A 315 1.09 -0.50 5.22
CA GLY A 315 0.21 -1.11 6.21
C GLY A 315 -0.15 -2.58 6.04
N GLN A 316 0.84 -3.44 5.83
CA GLN A 316 0.79 -4.82 6.36
C GLN A 316 2.19 -5.47 6.37
N MET A 317 3.11 -5.00 5.53
CA MET A 317 4.44 -5.58 5.35
C MET A 317 5.62 -4.58 5.36
N GLY A 318 5.39 -3.35 5.85
CA GLY A 318 6.44 -2.36 6.08
C GLY A 318 7.01 -1.63 4.85
N GLN A 319 6.50 -1.87 3.64
CA GLN A 319 6.97 -1.22 2.40
C GLN A 319 6.29 0.13 2.15
N VAL A 320 7.05 1.08 1.59
CA VAL A 320 6.61 2.44 1.23
C VAL A 320 6.62 2.58 -0.29
N ALA A 321 5.67 3.33 -0.84
CA ALA A 321 5.55 3.58 -2.27
C ALA A 321 5.27 5.06 -2.59
N ASN A 322 5.80 6.00 -1.79
CA ASN A 322 5.58 7.43 -2.02
C ASN A 322 6.90 8.14 -2.34
N VAL A 323 6.87 9.04 -3.32
CA VAL A 323 8.02 9.86 -3.70
C VAL A 323 8.08 11.09 -2.81
N ASN A 324 9.16 11.24 -2.03
CA ASN A 324 9.36 12.39 -1.16
C ASN A 324 9.45 13.69 -1.97
N TYR A 325 8.66 14.74 -1.64
CA TYR A 325 8.73 16.01 -2.37
C TYR A 325 9.05 17.23 -1.51
N ASN A 326 8.62 17.26 -0.24
CA ASN A 326 8.82 18.42 0.64
C ASN A 326 9.47 18.06 1.97
N ILE A 327 10.32 17.05 1.98
CA ILE A 327 10.97 16.59 3.22
C ILE A 327 12.01 17.61 3.69
N ALA A 328 12.12 17.81 5.01
CA ALA A 328 13.02 18.80 5.60
C ALA A 328 14.49 18.42 5.37
N GLN A 329 15.32 19.37 4.94
CA GLN A 329 16.75 19.13 4.71
C GLN A 329 17.56 19.27 6.00
N LEU A 330 18.65 18.53 6.16
CA LEU A 330 19.55 18.72 7.31
C LEU A 330 20.18 20.13 7.28
N ALA A 331 20.08 20.84 8.40
CA ALA A 331 20.81 22.08 8.66
C ALA A 331 22.22 21.80 9.23
N GLY A 332 23.22 22.52 8.71
CA GLY A 332 24.66 22.39 9.00
C GLY A 332 25.52 23.40 8.22
N PRO A 333 26.87 23.32 8.24
CA PRO A 333 27.76 24.27 7.57
C PRO A 333 27.55 24.41 6.05
N ASP A 334 27.14 23.33 5.38
CA ASP A 334 26.93 23.26 3.93
C ASP A 334 25.45 23.39 3.51
N CYS A 335 24.60 23.86 4.41
CA CYS A 335 23.14 23.87 4.22
C CYS A 335 22.65 25.06 3.40
N VAL A 336 21.98 24.76 2.28
CA VAL A 336 21.39 25.75 1.36
C VAL A 336 20.21 26.50 1.98
N SER A 337 19.38 25.86 2.82
CA SER A 337 18.21 26.50 3.45
C SER A 337 18.58 27.44 4.61
N CYS A 338 19.79 27.30 5.17
CA CYS A 338 20.24 28.02 6.34
C CYS A 338 20.38 29.52 6.07
N ALA A 339 20.67 29.89 4.81
CA ALA A 339 20.69 31.28 4.35
C ALA A 339 19.28 31.93 4.28
N ILE A 340 18.21 31.12 4.16
CA ILE A 340 16.84 31.60 3.93
C ILE A 340 16.05 31.72 5.24
N THR A 341 16.17 30.74 6.15
CA THR A 341 15.38 30.69 7.39
C THR A 341 16.19 30.96 8.65
N GLY A 342 17.52 31.10 8.55
CA GLY A 342 18.41 31.29 9.69
C GLY A 342 18.54 30.06 10.62
N VAL A 343 17.91 28.94 10.26
CA VAL A 343 17.94 27.70 11.04
C VAL A 343 19.26 26.98 10.78
N THR A 344 20.15 26.96 11.78
CA THR A 344 21.48 26.34 11.68
C THR A 344 21.56 24.94 12.29
N THR A 345 20.52 24.50 13.00
CA THR A 345 20.47 23.19 13.67
C THR A 345 19.24 22.40 13.26
N SER A 346 19.39 21.08 13.11
CA SER A 346 18.27 20.19 12.74
C SER A 346 17.56 19.67 13.98
N THR A 347 16.28 20.02 14.15
CA THR A 347 15.40 19.46 15.19
C THR A 347 14.04 19.06 14.58
N PRO A 348 13.29 18.14 15.20
CA PRO A 348 11.94 17.81 14.75
C PRO A 348 10.99 19.02 14.77
N ALA A 349 11.14 19.92 15.74
CA ALA A 349 10.29 21.09 15.89
C ALA A 349 10.46 22.10 14.74
N ASN A 350 11.65 22.18 14.14
CA ASN A 350 11.94 23.10 13.05
C ASN A 350 11.92 22.44 11.65
N ALA A 351 11.41 21.21 11.53
CA ALA A 351 11.33 20.50 10.25
C ALA A 351 10.60 21.31 9.18
N THR A 352 9.47 21.93 9.52
CA THR A 352 8.65 22.79 8.63
C THR A 352 9.38 24.07 8.15
N LEU A 353 10.49 24.44 8.77
CA LEU A 353 11.32 25.60 8.39
C LEU A 353 12.55 25.23 7.54
N ARG A 354 12.75 23.93 7.29
CA ARG A 354 13.87 23.38 6.50
C ARG A 354 13.41 22.63 5.26
N VAL A 355 12.11 22.63 4.99
CA VAL A 355 11.54 22.06 3.78
C VAL A 355 11.84 22.95 2.56
N PRO A 356 11.97 22.39 1.35
CA PRO A 356 12.14 23.17 0.12
C PRO A 356 11.00 24.17 -0.14
N TYR A 357 9.75 23.79 0.21
CA TYR A 357 8.55 24.61 0.00
C TYR A 357 7.94 25.02 1.34
N LEU A 358 8.33 26.19 1.83
CA LEU A 358 7.86 26.72 3.11
C LEU A 358 6.34 26.96 3.14
N GLY A 359 5.70 26.67 4.29
CA GLY A 359 4.25 26.71 4.47
C GLY A 359 3.54 25.38 4.14
N PHE A 360 4.25 24.42 3.55
CA PHE A 360 3.83 23.02 3.46
C PHE A 360 4.52 22.18 4.53
N ALA A 361 3.82 21.16 5.02
CA ALA A 361 4.39 20.17 5.92
C ALA A 361 5.44 19.31 5.20
N PRO A 362 6.36 18.66 5.93
CA PRO A 362 7.16 17.57 5.39
C PRO A 362 6.27 16.42 4.92
N THR A 363 6.20 16.19 3.61
CA THR A 363 5.29 15.20 3.03
C THR A 363 5.77 14.69 1.67
N ALA A 364 5.05 13.72 1.12
CA ALA A 364 5.37 12.98 -0.10
C ALA A 364 4.25 13.10 -1.15
N ILE A 365 4.62 12.90 -2.42
CA ILE A 365 3.70 12.69 -3.53
C ILE A 365 3.08 11.31 -3.34
N ARG A 366 1.76 11.24 -3.42
CA ARG A 366 1.00 10.01 -3.14
C ARG A 366 0.74 9.16 -4.39
N LEU A 367 1.00 9.72 -5.57
CA LEU A 367 0.94 9.05 -6.87
C LEU A 367 1.96 9.67 -7.82
N ALA A 368 2.90 8.85 -8.25
CA ALA A 368 3.90 9.15 -9.27
C ALA A 368 4.19 7.88 -10.08
N ASN A 369 4.79 8.05 -11.27
CA ASN A 369 5.23 6.96 -12.13
C ASN A 369 6.76 6.80 -12.08
N ASP A 370 7.30 6.64 -10.88
CA ASP A 370 8.75 6.57 -10.62
C ASP A 370 9.20 5.19 -10.11
N ASP A 371 8.28 4.23 -9.98
CA ASP A 371 8.62 2.90 -9.48
C ASP A 371 9.06 1.97 -10.62
N SER A 372 9.87 0.98 -10.26
CA SER A 372 10.25 -0.12 -11.15
C SER A 372 10.25 -1.45 -10.41
N TYR A 373 10.03 -2.54 -11.15
CA TYR A 373 10.12 -3.88 -10.57
C TYR A 373 10.82 -4.85 -11.51
N LYS A 374 11.38 -5.91 -10.94
CA LYS A 374 11.99 -7.03 -11.67
C LYS A 374 11.45 -8.34 -11.12
N PHE A 375 10.87 -9.16 -11.98
CA PHE A 375 10.31 -10.45 -11.64
C PHE A 375 10.90 -11.54 -12.52
N ASN A 376 11.27 -12.66 -11.90
CA ASN A 376 11.74 -13.86 -12.59
C ASN A 376 11.15 -15.07 -11.89
N SER A 377 10.61 -16.01 -12.66
CA SER A 377 10.14 -17.28 -12.14
C SER A 377 10.46 -18.46 -13.05
N LEU A 378 10.80 -19.58 -12.42
CA LEU A 378 10.83 -20.90 -13.01
C LEU A 378 9.59 -21.65 -12.52
N GLN A 379 8.80 -22.18 -13.44
CA GLN A 379 7.57 -22.89 -13.19
C GLN A 379 7.71 -24.29 -13.77
N ALA A 380 7.46 -25.32 -12.97
CA ALA A 380 7.46 -26.70 -13.41
C ALA A 380 6.11 -27.32 -13.06
N SER A 381 5.45 -27.96 -14.02
CA SER A 381 4.25 -28.72 -13.74
C SER A 381 4.30 -30.11 -14.36
N VAL A 382 3.75 -31.09 -13.64
CA VAL A 382 3.59 -32.45 -14.11
C VAL A 382 2.11 -32.77 -14.03
N ARG A 383 1.54 -33.20 -15.16
CA ARG A 383 0.15 -33.61 -15.27
C ARG A 383 0.05 -35.05 -15.72
N LYS A 384 -0.73 -35.83 -14.98
CA LYS A 384 -1.18 -37.16 -15.36
C LYS A 384 -2.67 -37.12 -15.65
N GLN A 385 -3.07 -37.40 -16.89
CA GLN A 385 -4.49 -37.60 -17.22
C GLN A 385 -5.04 -38.86 -16.53
N LEU A 386 -6.36 -38.90 -16.33
CA LEU A 386 -7.01 -40.04 -15.66
C LEU A 386 -6.74 -41.33 -16.43
N SER A 387 -5.94 -42.21 -15.84
CA SER A 387 -5.67 -43.54 -16.37
C SER A 387 -5.35 -44.48 -15.22
N ARG A 388 -5.86 -45.73 -15.29
CA ARG A 388 -5.74 -46.73 -14.21
C ARG A 388 -6.17 -46.19 -12.84
N GLY A 389 -7.23 -45.37 -12.82
CA GLY A 389 -7.81 -44.82 -11.60
C GLY A 389 -7.13 -43.58 -11.02
N LEU A 390 -5.96 -43.17 -11.51
CA LEU A 390 -5.23 -42.01 -10.97
C LEU A 390 -5.25 -40.82 -11.94
N GLN A 391 -5.58 -39.64 -11.43
CA GLN A 391 -5.38 -38.33 -12.03
C GLN A 391 -4.56 -37.47 -11.06
N LEU A 392 -3.57 -36.75 -11.56
CA LEU A 392 -2.66 -35.95 -10.72
C LEU A 392 -2.18 -34.73 -11.47
N GLN A 393 -2.01 -33.63 -10.75
CA GLN A 393 -1.27 -32.47 -11.22
C GLN A 393 -0.44 -31.92 -10.06
N GLY A 394 0.86 -31.80 -10.27
CA GLY A 394 1.79 -31.13 -9.38
C GLY A 394 2.35 -29.90 -10.07
N SER A 395 2.43 -28.77 -9.37
CA SER A 395 2.98 -27.52 -9.86
C SER A 395 3.96 -26.95 -8.83
N TYR A 396 5.13 -26.53 -9.28
CA TYR A 396 6.16 -25.91 -8.49
C TYR A 396 6.58 -24.59 -9.13
N THR A 397 6.69 -23.54 -8.33
CA THR A 397 7.16 -22.23 -8.74
C THR A 397 8.30 -21.81 -7.85
N TRP A 398 9.45 -21.54 -8.46
CA TRP A 398 10.54 -20.80 -7.86
C TRP A 398 10.53 -19.38 -8.42
N SER A 399 10.46 -18.37 -7.57
CA SER A 399 10.40 -16.98 -8.03
C SER A 399 11.27 -16.03 -7.23
N ARG A 400 11.68 -14.94 -7.87
CA ARG A 400 12.31 -13.78 -7.25
C ARG A 400 11.68 -12.51 -7.82
N ALA A 401 11.27 -11.63 -6.93
CA ALA A 401 10.68 -10.35 -7.29
C ALA A 401 11.33 -9.24 -6.48
N PHE A 402 11.73 -8.16 -7.14
CA PHE A 402 12.26 -6.96 -6.53
C PHE A 402 11.45 -5.76 -6.98
N ILE A 403 11.28 -4.80 -6.07
CA ILE A 403 10.69 -3.48 -6.35
C ILE A 403 11.68 -2.41 -5.92
N THR A 404 11.59 -1.22 -6.51
CA THR A 404 12.19 -0.03 -5.92
C THR A 404 11.32 0.45 -4.77
N ALA A 405 11.95 0.83 -3.68
CA ALA A 405 11.30 1.44 -2.54
C ALA A 405 12.05 2.72 -2.14
N PRO A 406 11.34 3.86 -2.02
CA PRO A 406 11.92 5.11 -1.58
C PRO A 406 12.06 5.11 -0.05
N TYR A 407 13.16 4.57 0.45
CA TYR A 407 13.55 4.74 1.85
C TYR A 407 14.25 6.08 2.04
N GLY A 408 14.18 6.60 3.27
CA GLY A 408 14.50 7.98 3.61
C GLY A 408 15.79 8.58 3.03
N ILE A 409 15.81 9.91 2.96
CA ILE A 409 16.84 10.74 2.32
C ILE A 409 18.16 10.66 3.09
N ASN A 410 19.29 10.49 2.40
CA ASN A 410 20.61 10.62 3.01
C ASN A 410 21.49 11.76 2.47
N THR A 411 20.95 12.66 1.67
CA THR A 411 21.39 14.06 1.45
C THR A 411 20.67 14.57 0.19
N TYR A 412 20.22 15.82 0.22
CA TYR A 412 19.68 16.44 -0.99
C TYR A 412 20.80 16.62 -2.05
N PRO A 413 20.54 16.42 -3.35
CA PRO A 413 19.25 16.15 -3.99
C PRO A 413 18.99 14.65 -4.29
N TYR A 414 19.15 13.72 -3.34
CA TYR A 414 19.05 12.29 -3.65
C TYR A 414 18.04 11.53 -2.78
N LEU A 415 16.95 11.14 -3.44
CA LEU A 415 16.14 10.00 -3.05
C LEU A 415 16.93 8.73 -3.38
N ILE A 416 17.28 7.91 -2.39
CA ILE A 416 17.89 6.60 -2.69
C ILE A 416 16.74 5.62 -2.89
N HIS A 417 16.36 5.41 -4.15
CA HIS A 417 15.57 4.24 -4.52
C HIS A 417 16.41 3.00 -4.25
N GLN A 418 15.99 2.21 -3.27
CA GLN A 418 16.63 0.92 -2.97
C GLN A 418 15.81 -0.20 -3.58
N TYR A 419 16.49 -1.20 -4.13
CA TYR A 419 15.81 -2.44 -4.48
C TYR A 419 15.58 -3.28 -3.23
N GLU A 420 14.35 -3.70 -3.02
CA GLU A 420 13.98 -4.64 -1.97
C GLU A 420 13.14 -5.79 -2.54
N PRO A 421 13.14 -6.98 -1.89
CA PRO A 421 12.22 -8.06 -2.24
C PRO A 421 10.77 -7.58 -2.19
N ASN A 422 9.97 -7.88 -3.21
CA ASN A 422 8.54 -7.54 -3.22
C ASN A 422 7.82 -8.30 -2.08
N ASN A 423 6.95 -7.64 -1.31
CA ASN A 423 6.24 -8.31 -0.21
C ASN A 423 5.14 -9.28 -0.64
N ASN A 424 4.77 -9.32 -1.93
CA ASN A 424 3.68 -10.15 -2.45
C ASN A 424 4.15 -11.44 -3.14
N TYR A 425 5.46 -11.65 -3.34
CA TYR A 425 5.95 -12.91 -3.92
C TYR A 425 6.26 -13.97 -2.85
N ARG A 426 6.23 -15.23 -3.25
CA ARG A 426 6.68 -16.37 -2.44
C ARG A 426 7.86 -17.03 -3.15
N PRO A 427 9.05 -17.12 -2.53
CA PRO A 427 10.23 -17.69 -3.19
C PRO A 427 10.00 -19.10 -3.73
N HIS A 428 9.31 -19.94 -2.96
CA HIS A 428 8.98 -21.31 -3.33
C HIS A 428 7.50 -21.56 -3.05
N ARG A 429 6.81 -22.15 -4.03
CA ARG A 429 5.43 -22.60 -3.91
C ARG A 429 5.23 -23.91 -4.64
N PHE A 430 4.75 -24.91 -3.92
CA PHE A 430 4.35 -26.21 -4.44
C PHE A 430 2.86 -26.41 -4.19
N VAL A 431 2.13 -26.80 -5.23
CA VAL A 431 0.72 -27.18 -5.14
C VAL A 431 0.54 -28.52 -5.85
N MET A 432 -0.09 -29.48 -5.19
CA MET A 432 -0.45 -30.76 -5.81
C MET A 432 -1.92 -31.06 -5.58
N ASN A 433 -2.62 -31.39 -6.67
CA ASN A 433 -3.97 -31.93 -6.62
C ASN A 433 -3.97 -33.35 -7.20
N TYR A 434 -4.72 -34.24 -6.55
CA TYR A 434 -4.83 -35.63 -6.97
C TYR A 434 -6.26 -36.15 -6.78
N LEU A 435 -6.61 -37.11 -7.63
CA LEU A 435 -7.80 -37.93 -7.52
C LEU A 435 -7.39 -39.37 -7.85
N TRP A 436 -7.59 -40.27 -6.90
CA TRP A 436 -7.28 -41.67 -7.03
C TRP A 436 -8.51 -42.52 -6.72
N ASN A 437 -9.13 -43.04 -7.77
CA ASN A 437 -10.10 -44.12 -7.68
C ASN A 437 -9.34 -45.40 -7.32
N LEU A 438 -9.51 -45.87 -6.08
CA LEU A 438 -8.75 -46.98 -5.56
C LEU A 438 -9.09 -48.26 -6.34
N PRO A 439 -8.10 -48.95 -6.93
CA PRO A 439 -8.32 -50.16 -7.72
C PRO A 439 -8.51 -51.37 -6.80
N LEU A 440 -9.58 -51.36 -6.00
CA LEU A 440 -9.91 -52.44 -5.08
C LEU A 440 -10.58 -53.60 -5.85
N PRO A 441 -10.29 -54.87 -5.50
CA PRO A 441 -10.87 -56.03 -6.17
C PRO A 441 -12.40 -56.04 -6.09
N GLN A 442 -13.05 -56.34 -7.21
CA GLN A 442 -14.49 -56.55 -7.24
C GLN A 442 -14.81 -57.91 -6.61
N ARG A 443 -15.78 -57.95 -5.69
CA ARG A 443 -16.25 -59.20 -5.06
C ARG A 443 -17.77 -59.27 -5.07
N PRO A 444 -18.38 -60.45 -5.26
CA PRO A 444 -19.84 -60.56 -5.20
C PRO A 444 -20.37 -60.28 -3.78
N GLY A 445 -21.62 -59.85 -3.70
CA GLY A 445 -22.34 -59.66 -2.44
C GLY A 445 -21.99 -58.37 -1.68
N VAL A 446 -22.25 -58.37 -0.37
CA VAL A 446 -22.04 -57.20 0.51
C VAL A 446 -20.57 -56.80 0.57
N ALA A 447 -19.66 -57.76 0.49
CA ALA A 447 -18.22 -57.51 0.50
C ALA A 447 -17.77 -56.61 -0.67
N GLY A 448 -18.29 -56.82 -1.89
CA GLY A 448 -18.03 -55.92 -3.02
C GLY A 448 -18.56 -54.52 -2.81
N LYS A 449 -19.81 -54.40 -2.36
CA LYS A 449 -20.44 -53.08 -2.08
C LYS A 449 -19.64 -52.27 -1.06
N VAL A 450 -18.98 -52.93 -0.09
CA VAL A 450 -18.12 -52.27 0.90
C VAL A 450 -16.73 -51.93 0.35
N MET A 451 -16.14 -52.77 -0.50
CA MET A 451 -14.79 -52.54 -1.02
C MET A 451 -14.75 -51.66 -2.28
N GLU A 452 -15.84 -51.51 -3.01
CA GLU A 452 -15.84 -50.78 -4.28
C GLU A 452 -16.19 -49.28 -4.11
N GLY A 453 -15.85 -48.50 -5.14
CA GLY A 453 -16.30 -47.11 -5.29
C GLY A 453 -15.60 -46.10 -4.39
N TRP A 454 -14.46 -46.45 -3.80
CA TRP A 454 -13.64 -45.53 -3.03
C TRP A 454 -12.79 -44.64 -3.95
N ALA A 455 -12.83 -43.34 -3.68
CA ALA A 455 -11.97 -42.33 -4.28
C ALA A 455 -11.30 -41.51 -3.19
N TRP A 456 -9.98 -41.36 -3.30
CA TRP A 456 -9.19 -40.48 -2.44
C TRP A 456 -8.72 -39.30 -3.26
N SER A 457 -8.98 -38.09 -2.77
CA SER A 457 -8.58 -36.86 -3.44
C SER A 457 -8.06 -35.85 -2.43
N GLY A 458 -7.35 -34.86 -2.93
CA GLY A 458 -6.89 -33.77 -2.07
C GLY A 458 -6.11 -32.71 -2.81
N VAL A 459 -5.84 -31.64 -2.07
CA VAL A 459 -4.99 -30.54 -2.46
C VAL A 459 -3.95 -30.32 -1.37
N ILE A 460 -2.70 -30.21 -1.79
CA ILE A 460 -1.56 -29.96 -0.92
C ILE A 460 -0.97 -28.63 -1.35
N THR A 461 -0.75 -27.72 -0.40
CA THR A 461 -0.07 -26.45 -0.63
C THR A 461 1.08 -26.30 0.34
N VAL A 462 2.30 -26.25 -0.18
CA VAL A 462 3.51 -25.97 0.59
C VAL A 462 4.18 -24.73 -0.01
N GLN A 463 4.34 -23.68 0.77
CA GLN A 463 4.92 -22.43 0.28
C GLN A 463 5.68 -21.67 1.37
N ASN A 464 6.69 -20.91 0.97
CA ASN A 464 7.45 -20.04 1.87
C ASN A 464 6.60 -18.87 2.36
N GLY A 465 7.13 -18.09 3.31
CA GLY A 465 6.62 -16.79 3.76
C GLY A 465 6.64 -15.68 2.72
N TYR A 466 5.97 -14.57 3.02
CA TYR A 466 6.22 -13.28 2.36
C TYR A 466 7.51 -12.65 2.91
N PRO A 467 8.30 -11.93 2.11
CA PRO A 467 9.33 -11.05 2.64
C PRO A 467 8.75 -9.97 3.54
N ILE A 468 9.43 -9.68 4.65
CA ILE A 468 9.03 -8.71 5.67
C ILE A 468 10.11 -7.63 5.78
N THR A 469 9.73 -6.37 5.65
CA THR A 469 10.57 -5.21 5.99
C THR A 469 10.30 -4.80 7.43
N LEU A 470 11.36 -4.68 8.23
CA LEU A 470 11.26 -4.20 9.61
C LEU A 470 11.34 -2.68 9.68
N THR A 471 10.35 -2.05 10.31
CA THR A 471 10.16 -0.59 10.31
C THR A 471 10.27 -0.01 11.70
N ASP A 472 10.63 1.27 11.79
CA ASP A 472 10.70 1.99 13.06
C ASP A 472 10.31 3.47 12.89
N LEU A 473 10.03 4.19 13.99
CA LEU A 473 9.70 5.62 14.03
C LEU A 473 10.98 6.48 13.89
N GLY A 474 11.72 6.28 12.81
CA GLY A 474 12.89 7.09 12.44
C GLY A 474 12.58 8.33 11.62
N GLY A 475 13.61 9.13 11.38
CA GLY A 475 13.56 10.32 10.54
C GLY A 475 12.83 11.52 11.17
N SER A 476 12.81 11.65 12.50
CA SER A 476 12.07 12.74 13.16
C SER A 476 12.57 14.14 12.78
N VAL A 477 13.86 14.31 12.48
CA VAL A 477 14.37 15.60 11.99
C VAL A 477 13.92 15.93 10.56
N PHE A 478 13.49 14.94 9.79
CA PHE A 478 13.04 15.13 8.42
C PHE A 478 11.54 15.42 8.35
N CYS A 479 10.77 14.82 9.26
CA CYS A 479 9.31 14.80 9.19
C CYS A 479 8.58 15.42 10.39
N GLY A 480 9.27 15.67 11.51
CA GLY A 480 8.68 16.19 12.75
C GLY A 480 8.73 15.21 13.93
N GLY A 481 8.21 15.64 15.09
CA GLY A 481 8.43 14.99 16.40
C GLY A 481 8.04 13.51 16.51
N ASN A 482 7.08 13.03 15.70
CA ASN A 482 6.61 11.64 15.71
C ASN A 482 7.25 10.77 14.61
N GLY A 483 8.34 11.24 13.98
CA GLY A 483 8.95 10.54 12.85
C GLY A 483 8.13 10.69 11.56
N CYS A 484 8.55 9.94 10.53
CA CYS A 484 8.00 10.07 9.19
C CYS A 484 6.68 9.31 8.93
N SER A 485 6.33 8.37 9.81
CA SER A 485 5.26 7.37 9.61
C SER A 485 3.89 7.98 9.26
N GLY A 486 3.56 9.15 9.82
CA GLY A 486 2.29 9.85 9.55
C GLY A 486 2.25 10.64 8.23
N ASN A 487 3.40 10.87 7.59
CA ASN A 487 3.53 11.71 6.40
C ASN A 487 3.68 10.89 5.10
N GLY A 488 3.37 9.59 5.16
CA GLY A 488 3.52 8.67 4.03
C GLY A 488 4.96 8.20 3.78
N VAL A 489 5.85 8.37 4.76
CA VAL A 489 7.27 8.03 4.66
C VAL A 489 7.62 7.09 5.82
N VAL A 490 8.31 5.98 5.56
CA VAL A 490 8.66 5.03 6.63
C VAL A 490 10.18 4.90 6.70
N SER A 491 10.69 4.85 7.93
CA SER A 491 12.08 4.51 8.19
C SER A 491 12.20 3.01 8.38
N THR A 492 13.21 2.41 7.76
CA THR A 492 13.65 1.06 8.13
C THR A 492 14.26 1.09 9.54
N ALA A 493 14.38 -0.08 10.15
CA ALA A 493 15.09 -0.25 11.41
C ALA A 493 16.57 0.17 11.34
N ASN A 494 17.18 0.49 12.48
CA ASN A 494 18.62 0.76 12.56
C ASN A 494 19.35 -0.39 13.25
N PHE A 495 20.33 -0.99 12.59
CA PHE A 495 21.19 -2.00 13.19
C PHE A 495 22.09 -1.40 14.26
N CYS A 496 22.25 -2.12 15.37
CA CYS A 496 23.32 -1.83 16.32
C CYS A 496 24.70 -2.10 15.69
N PRO A 497 25.77 -1.43 16.16
CA PRO A 497 27.14 -1.71 15.70
C PRO A 497 27.50 -3.20 15.78
N GLY A 498 28.04 -3.75 14.69
CA GLY A 498 28.43 -5.16 14.60
C GLY A 498 27.27 -6.15 14.40
N LYS A 499 26.02 -5.68 14.27
CA LYS A 499 24.85 -6.51 13.96
C LYS A 499 24.49 -6.44 12.49
N TRP A 500 24.00 -7.55 11.95
CA TRP A 500 23.59 -7.64 10.56
C TRP A 500 22.41 -8.58 10.35
N VAL A 501 22.03 -8.82 9.09
CA VAL A 501 20.88 -9.62 8.66
C VAL A 501 20.80 -10.99 9.35
N GLN A 502 21.94 -11.63 9.59
CA GLN A 502 22.02 -12.94 10.25
C GLN A 502 21.58 -12.93 11.72
N ASP A 503 21.63 -11.79 12.40
CA ASP A 503 21.24 -11.63 13.80
C ASP A 503 19.73 -11.45 13.97
N VAL A 504 18.98 -11.21 12.88
CA VAL A 504 17.57 -10.82 12.94
C VAL A 504 16.65 -12.00 13.23
N ALA A 505 16.89 -13.16 12.63
CA ALA A 505 16.00 -14.31 12.78
C ALA A 505 16.16 -14.97 14.16
N THR A 506 15.03 -15.25 14.83
CA THR A 506 15.03 -16.14 16.00
C THR A 506 15.09 -17.60 15.59
N HIS A 507 15.68 -18.42 16.44
CA HIS A 507 15.84 -19.87 16.23
C HIS A 507 14.68 -20.66 16.88
N GLY A 508 14.57 -21.94 16.54
CA GLY A 508 13.57 -22.85 17.09
C GLY A 508 12.35 -23.07 16.21
N SER A 509 11.43 -23.92 16.66
CA SER A 509 10.19 -24.19 15.94
C SER A 509 9.31 -22.94 15.87
N ILE A 510 8.42 -22.89 14.88
CA ILE A 510 7.51 -21.75 14.75
C ILE A 510 6.65 -21.58 16.02
N GLN A 511 6.23 -22.67 16.66
CA GLN A 511 5.46 -22.64 17.90
C GLN A 511 6.28 -22.02 19.05
N GLN A 512 7.56 -22.37 19.19
CA GLN A 512 8.43 -21.76 20.20
C GLN A 512 8.59 -20.25 19.98
N ARG A 513 8.74 -19.83 18.72
CA ARG A 513 8.85 -18.41 18.34
C ARG A 513 7.55 -17.66 18.61
N VAL A 514 6.38 -18.25 18.34
CA VAL A 514 5.08 -17.64 18.67
C VAL A 514 4.92 -17.50 20.19
N THR A 515 5.14 -18.57 20.95
CA THR A 515 5.03 -18.54 22.42
C THR A 515 5.98 -17.50 23.01
N SER A 516 7.24 -17.47 22.55
CA SER A 516 8.24 -16.50 22.98
C SER A 516 7.73 -15.07 22.83
N GLY A 517 7.17 -14.70 21.67
CA GLY A 517 6.66 -13.35 21.45
C GLY A 517 5.48 -13.00 22.36
N LEU A 518 4.57 -13.94 22.56
CA LEU A 518 3.39 -13.75 23.42
C LEU A 518 3.73 -13.68 24.91
N THR A 519 4.84 -14.29 25.34
CA THR A 519 5.32 -14.26 26.72
C THR A 519 6.42 -13.21 26.97
N GLY A 520 6.57 -12.22 26.08
CA GLY A 520 7.49 -11.09 26.26
C GLY A 520 8.95 -11.34 25.86
N GLY A 521 9.25 -12.43 25.16
CA GLY A 521 10.52 -12.65 24.47
C GLY A 521 10.52 -12.10 23.03
N PRO A 522 11.59 -12.36 22.24
CA PRO A 522 11.77 -11.78 20.91
C PRO A 522 10.72 -12.16 19.87
N GLY A 523 10.04 -13.30 20.05
CA GLY A 523 9.06 -13.74 19.08
C GLY A 523 9.68 -14.27 17.78
N TYR A 524 9.18 -13.82 16.63
CA TYR A 524 9.65 -14.25 15.31
C TYR A 524 10.97 -13.59 14.88
N PHE A 525 11.42 -12.50 15.48
CA PHE A 525 12.70 -11.88 15.15
C PHE A 525 13.27 -11.13 16.35
N ASN A 526 14.59 -11.03 16.44
CA ASN A 526 15.26 -10.27 17.47
C ASN A 526 15.07 -8.78 17.22
N GLY A 527 14.50 -8.07 18.19
CA GLY A 527 14.18 -6.66 18.14
C GLY A 527 15.22 -5.79 18.82
N LYS A 528 14.74 -4.67 19.40
CA LYS A 528 15.57 -3.74 20.17
C LYS A 528 15.97 -4.31 21.54
N ALA A 529 15.10 -5.07 22.18
CA ALA A 529 15.36 -5.66 23.49
C ALA A 529 16.53 -6.65 23.46
N GLU A 530 16.73 -7.30 22.32
CA GLU A 530 17.79 -8.28 22.07
C GLU A 530 19.10 -7.63 21.57
N GLY A 531 19.14 -6.30 21.44
CA GLY A 531 20.34 -5.57 21.00
C GLY A 531 20.72 -5.80 19.54
N VAL A 532 19.78 -6.25 18.69
CA VAL A 532 20.00 -6.38 17.25
C VAL A 532 19.72 -5.05 16.55
N PHE A 533 18.62 -4.42 16.94
CA PHE A 533 18.26 -3.07 16.48
C PHE A 533 18.48 -2.05 17.60
N CYS A 534 18.99 -0.90 17.22
CA CYS A 534 19.25 0.21 18.12
C CYS A 534 18.26 1.35 17.86
N GLN A 535 18.28 2.36 18.73
CA GLN A 535 17.65 3.63 18.39
C GLN A 535 18.23 4.14 17.07
N GLN A 536 17.37 4.79 16.29
CA GLN A 536 17.76 5.46 15.06
C GLN A 536 18.93 6.43 15.29
N PRO A 537 19.87 6.57 14.33
CA PRO A 537 21.02 7.44 14.50
C PRO A 537 20.57 8.86 14.85
N THR A 538 21.19 9.52 15.81
CA THR A 538 20.81 10.87 16.22
C THR A 538 21.69 11.92 15.56
N VAL A 539 21.11 13.10 15.29
CA VAL A 539 21.82 14.28 14.79
C VAL A 539 21.57 15.44 15.74
N ASN A 540 22.62 16.16 16.18
CA ASN A 540 22.48 17.31 17.09
C ASN A 540 21.77 16.98 18.43
N GLY A 541 21.94 15.78 18.99
CA GLY A 541 21.45 15.41 20.33
C GLY A 541 20.24 14.47 20.38
N PRO A 542 19.74 14.12 21.58
CA PRO A 542 18.68 13.14 21.79
C PRO A 542 17.35 13.53 21.13
N GLY A 543 16.63 12.56 20.54
CA GLY A 543 15.29 12.75 19.95
C GLY A 543 15.28 13.25 18.50
N ASN A 544 16.44 13.71 18.01
CA ASN A 544 16.64 14.18 16.64
C ASN A 544 17.14 13.02 15.76
N THR A 545 16.24 12.14 15.30
CA THR A 545 16.64 10.88 14.65
C THR A 545 16.69 10.99 13.13
N LEU A 546 17.73 10.40 12.56
CA LEU A 546 17.88 10.10 11.14
C LEU A 546 17.08 8.84 10.75
N PHE A 547 17.18 8.45 9.49
CA PHE A 547 16.64 7.18 9.00
C PHE A 547 17.53 5.99 9.37
N GLY A 548 16.93 4.80 9.33
CA GLY A 548 17.60 3.55 9.63
C GLY A 548 18.40 3.04 8.44
N ASN A 549 19.21 2.02 8.71
CA ASN A 549 20.10 1.40 7.74
C ASN A 549 19.73 -0.05 7.39
N ALA A 550 18.69 -0.61 7.99
CA ALA A 550 18.28 -1.98 7.70
C ALA A 550 17.71 -2.07 6.27
N PRO A 551 18.07 -3.12 5.50
CA PRO A 551 17.51 -3.34 4.17
C PRO A 551 16.04 -3.79 4.25
N GLY A 552 15.32 -3.54 3.16
CA GLY A 552 13.98 -4.06 2.93
C GLY A 552 13.92 -5.58 2.73
N GLY A 553 12.79 -6.20 3.08
CA GLY A 553 12.53 -7.64 2.87
C GLY A 553 13.52 -8.57 3.56
N ILE A 554 14.06 -8.15 4.72
CA ILE A 554 15.17 -8.79 5.42
C ILE A 554 14.90 -10.22 5.90
N LEU A 555 13.64 -10.58 6.13
CA LEU A 555 13.24 -11.87 6.66
C LEU A 555 12.01 -12.42 5.92
N LEU A 556 11.95 -13.73 5.72
CA LEU A 556 10.72 -14.39 5.28
C LEU A 556 9.81 -14.67 6.47
N GLY A 557 8.54 -14.30 6.36
CA GLY A 557 7.50 -14.64 7.32
C GLY A 557 7.22 -16.14 7.42
N PRO A 558 6.27 -16.55 8.28
CA PRO A 558 5.87 -17.95 8.38
C PRO A 558 5.39 -18.50 7.03
N GLY A 559 5.92 -19.67 6.66
CA GLY A 559 5.45 -20.43 5.50
C GLY A 559 4.11 -21.11 5.76
N GLN A 560 3.57 -21.74 4.72
CA GLN A 560 2.34 -22.52 4.79
C GLN A 560 2.61 -23.97 4.36
N ASN A 561 2.05 -24.92 5.10
CA ASN A 561 2.00 -26.34 4.76
C ASN A 561 0.59 -26.88 5.06
N ASN A 562 -0.31 -26.77 4.08
CA ASN A 562 -1.71 -27.13 4.23
C ASN A 562 -2.09 -28.35 3.38
N TRP A 563 -2.90 -29.23 3.97
CA TRP A 563 -3.39 -30.45 3.37
C TRP A 563 -4.90 -30.52 3.51
N ASP A 564 -5.59 -30.45 2.38
CA ASP A 564 -7.03 -30.66 2.33
C ASP A 564 -7.28 -32.00 1.62
N MET A 565 -7.98 -32.92 2.29
CA MET A 565 -8.19 -34.27 1.78
C MET A 565 -9.68 -34.61 1.79
N SER A 566 -10.09 -35.43 0.84
CA SER A 566 -11.45 -35.96 0.75
C SER A 566 -11.42 -37.44 0.42
N ILE A 567 -12.18 -38.21 1.17
CA ILE A 567 -12.45 -39.62 0.90
C ILE A 567 -13.92 -39.73 0.54
N ALA A 568 -14.19 -40.19 -0.68
CA ALA A 568 -15.54 -40.42 -1.16
C ALA A 568 -15.77 -41.92 -1.38
N LYS A 569 -16.94 -42.41 -1.02
CA LYS A 569 -17.41 -43.75 -1.34
C LYS A 569 -18.72 -43.64 -2.11
N THR A 570 -18.75 -44.23 -3.30
CA THR A 570 -19.99 -44.33 -4.10
C THR A 570 -20.43 -45.78 -4.16
N THR A 571 -21.57 -46.09 -3.55
CA THR A 571 -22.16 -47.43 -3.53
C THR A 571 -23.40 -47.44 -4.42
N ARG A 572 -23.42 -48.30 -5.44
CA ARG A 572 -24.63 -48.53 -6.24
C ARG A 572 -25.62 -49.40 -5.45
N ILE A 573 -26.86 -48.93 -5.34
CA ILE A 573 -27.97 -49.65 -4.69
C ILE A 573 -28.75 -50.43 -5.75
N ARG A 574 -29.12 -49.76 -6.85
CA ARG A 574 -29.79 -50.31 -8.04
C ARG A 574 -29.11 -49.76 -9.31
N GLU A 575 -29.57 -50.17 -10.47
CA GLU A 575 -29.01 -49.78 -11.77
C GLU A 575 -28.99 -48.25 -11.98
N SER A 576 -30.04 -47.53 -11.56
CA SER A 576 -30.12 -46.07 -11.63
C SER A 576 -29.85 -45.35 -10.30
N GLN A 577 -29.73 -46.08 -9.18
CA GLN A 577 -29.68 -45.48 -7.84
C GLN A 577 -28.33 -45.71 -7.17
N SER A 578 -27.70 -44.64 -6.70
CA SER A 578 -26.44 -44.72 -5.94
C SER A 578 -26.43 -43.79 -4.73
N VAL A 579 -25.73 -44.23 -3.68
CA VAL A 579 -25.44 -43.41 -2.52
C VAL A 579 -23.97 -43.04 -2.56
N GLN A 580 -23.69 -41.75 -2.42
CA GLN A 580 -22.35 -41.23 -2.27
C GLN A 580 -22.19 -40.66 -0.87
N PHE A 581 -21.23 -41.21 -0.12
CA PHE A 581 -20.75 -40.65 1.13
C PHE A 581 -19.42 -39.94 0.88
N ARG A 582 -19.24 -38.74 1.43
CA ARG A 582 -17.98 -37.99 1.39
C ARG A 582 -17.59 -37.57 2.79
N ALA A 583 -16.33 -37.76 3.13
CA ALA A 583 -15.69 -37.19 4.30
C ALA A 583 -14.58 -36.24 3.81
N GLU A 584 -14.75 -34.95 4.08
CA GLU A 584 -13.85 -33.89 3.69
C GLU A 584 -13.14 -33.33 4.93
N PHE A 585 -11.83 -33.21 4.84
CA PHE A 585 -10.93 -32.78 5.91
C PHE A 585 -10.15 -31.57 5.42
N PHE A 586 -10.58 -30.38 5.81
CA PHE A 586 -9.82 -29.15 5.60
C PHE A 586 -8.78 -29.03 6.69
N ASN A 587 -7.53 -28.73 6.34
CA ASN A 587 -6.38 -28.80 7.25
C ASN A 587 -6.35 -30.17 7.99
N THR A 588 -6.21 -31.24 7.22
CA THR A 588 -6.38 -32.64 7.66
C THR A 588 -5.53 -32.98 8.90
N PHE A 589 -4.28 -32.50 8.94
CA PHE A 589 -3.35 -32.73 10.05
C PHE A 589 -3.48 -31.72 11.19
N ASN A 590 -4.40 -30.75 11.08
CA ASN A 590 -4.63 -29.70 12.05
C ASN A 590 -3.35 -28.92 12.41
N HIS A 591 -2.49 -28.67 11.42
CA HIS A 591 -1.27 -27.90 11.63
C HIS A 591 -1.61 -26.40 11.61
N PRO A 592 -1.28 -25.64 12.66
CA PRO A 592 -1.50 -24.20 12.67
C PRO A 592 -0.59 -23.52 11.64
N GLN A 593 -1.19 -22.71 10.75
CA GLN A 593 -0.44 -21.85 9.83
C GLN A 593 -0.53 -20.43 10.37
N PHE A 594 0.61 -19.84 10.67
CA PHE A 594 0.65 -18.57 11.39
C PHE A 594 0.49 -17.38 10.44
N SER A 595 -0.08 -16.30 10.95
CA SER A 595 -0.09 -15.00 10.29
C SER A 595 1.29 -14.35 10.41
N LEU A 596 1.46 -13.19 9.79
CA LEU A 596 2.72 -12.48 9.78
C LEU A 596 3.00 -11.85 11.16
N PRO A 597 4.26 -11.83 11.62
CA PRO A 597 4.62 -11.11 12.83
C PRO A 597 4.45 -9.60 12.65
N ASN A 598 4.25 -8.87 13.74
CA ASN A 598 4.28 -7.41 13.71
C ASN A 598 5.69 -6.91 13.31
N PRO A 599 5.84 -6.21 12.17
CA PRO A 599 7.14 -5.75 11.67
C PRO A 599 7.64 -4.44 12.30
N SER A 600 6.82 -3.78 13.12
CA SER A 600 7.15 -2.48 13.72
C SER A 600 7.95 -2.63 15.02
N LEU A 601 9.13 -2.00 15.07
CA LEU A 601 10.01 -1.93 16.24
C LEU A 601 9.67 -0.77 17.20
N SER A 602 8.57 -0.06 16.94
CA SER A 602 8.21 1.16 17.68
C SER A 602 7.15 0.93 18.76
N GLY A 603 6.74 -0.33 18.97
CA GLY A 603 5.82 -0.74 20.02
C GLY A 603 6.27 -2.03 20.70
N GLY A 604 5.67 -2.35 21.85
CA GLY A 604 6.04 -3.51 22.67
C GLY A 604 5.61 -4.88 22.11
N SER A 605 5.19 -4.94 20.84
CA SER A 605 4.72 -6.17 20.19
C SER A 605 5.52 -6.54 18.95
N ALA A 606 6.70 -5.97 18.75
CA ALA A 606 7.61 -6.35 17.68
C ALA A 606 7.85 -7.87 17.66
N GLY A 607 7.76 -8.50 16.49
CA GLY A 607 8.00 -9.93 16.36
C GLY A 607 6.85 -10.83 16.84
N GLN A 608 5.81 -10.28 17.46
CA GLN A 608 4.65 -11.05 17.92
C GLN A 608 3.77 -11.49 16.76
N ILE A 609 3.35 -12.75 16.80
CA ILE A 609 2.34 -13.34 15.91
C ILE A 609 1.07 -13.53 16.74
N THR A 610 0.00 -12.82 16.38
CA THR A 610 -1.25 -12.78 17.15
C THR A 610 -2.40 -13.55 16.52
N GLY A 611 -2.19 -14.16 15.35
CA GLY A 611 -3.23 -14.92 14.64
C GLY A 611 -2.71 -15.99 13.71
N THR A 612 -3.63 -16.77 13.15
CA THR A 612 -3.38 -17.77 12.10
C THR A 612 -3.81 -17.24 10.73
N SER A 613 -3.18 -17.74 9.67
CA SER A 613 -3.51 -17.42 8.27
C SER A 613 -4.53 -18.38 7.66
N VAL A 614 -4.82 -19.50 8.34
CA VAL A 614 -5.86 -20.47 7.93
C VAL A 614 -6.70 -20.88 9.13
N SER A 615 -7.89 -21.41 8.83
CA SER A 615 -8.79 -22.01 9.82
C SER A 615 -8.21 -23.30 10.43
N PRO A 616 -8.62 -23.65 11.67
CA PRO A 616 -8.33 -24.97 12.24
C PRO A 616 -8.98 -26.08 11.42
N ARG A 617 -8.70 -27.34 11.76
CA ARG A 617 -9.29 -28.48 11.05
C ARG A 617 -10.81 -28.43 11.06
N ILE A 618 -11.40 -28.55 9.87
CA ILE A 618 -12.84 -28.67 9.67
C ILE A 618 -13.10 -30.02 9.02
N ILE A 619 -14.00 -30.80 9.62
CA ILE A 619 -14.45 -32.09 9.08
C ILE A 619 -15.88 -31.91 8.60
N GLN A 620 -16.13 -32.21 7.33
CA GLN A 620 -17.45 -32.18 6.74
C GLN A 620 -17.83 -33.58 6.27
N LEU A 621 -19.02 -34.02 6.67
CA LEU A 621 -19.59 -35.28 6.23
C LEU A 621 -20.80 -34.97 5.36
N ALA A 622 -20.84 -35.54 4.17
CA ALA A 622 -21.94 -35.37 3.23
C ALA A 622 -22.45 -36.73 2.77
N LEU A 623 -23.77 -36.88 2.77
CA LEU A 623 -24.44 -38.03 2.18
C LEU A 623 -25.33 -37.52 1.04
N LYS A 624 -25.13 -38.05 -0.16
CA LYS A 624 -25.91 -37.73 -1.34
C LYS A 624 -26.55 -39.00 -1.89
N TYR A 625 -27.85 -38.95 -2.13
CA TYR A 625 -28.57 -39.97 -2.87
C TYR A 625 -28.80 -39.49 -4.31
N LEU A 626 -28.42 -40.32 -5.28
CA LEU A 626 -28.51 -40.08 -6.72
C LEU A 626 -29.50 -41.12 -7.28
N PHE A 627 -30.53 -40.67 -8.01
CA PHE A 627 -31.62 -41.51 -8.50
C PHE A 627 -31.96 -41.24 -9.96
#